data_AF-A0A1H6FJI5-F1
#
_entry.id   AF-A0A1H6FJI5-F1
#
_cell.length_a   1.000
_cell.length_b   1.000
_cell.length_c   1.000
_cell.angle_alpha   90.00
_cell.angle_beta   90.00
_cell.angle_gamma   90.00
#
_symmetry.space_group_name_H-M   'P 1'
#
loop_
_entity.id
_entity.type
_entity.pdbx_description
1 polymer ?
#
loop_
_entity_poly.entity_id
_entity_poly.type
_entity_poly.pdbx_seq_one_letter_code
_entity_poly.pdbx_strand_id
1 'polypeptide(L)'
;MVGTTIKQAEKLPNDLVADEKHSRVNGEKAYVATTVANECILGVGMSDTADELGLESAYAAFKSEAIDINQDYQPKTVNTDGWLATKKVWKTYFPVSK
;
A
#
# COMPACT_ATOMS: atom_id res chain seq x y z
N MET A 1 -4.94 11.89 -1.02
CA MET A 1 -3.93 11.02 -0.40
C MET A 1 -4.04 11.19 1.10
N VAL A 2 -4.30 10.11 1.84
CA VAL A 2 -4.24 10.12 3.31
C VAL A 2 -3.02 9.30 3.70
N GLY A 3 -2.11 9.93 4.46
CA GLY A 3 -0.87 9.34 4.92
C GLY A 3 -1.01 8.54 6.21
N THR A 4 0.03 7.77 6.54
CA THR A 4 0.15 6.98 7.75
C THR A 4 0.20 7.86 8.99
N THR A 5 -0.61 7.51 9.99
CA THR A 5 -0.63 8.13 11.32
C THR A 5 0.53 7.65 12.20
N ILE A 6 1.37 6.73 11.72
CA ILE A 6 2.53 6.21 12.45
C ILE A 6 3.63 7.27 12.45
N LYS A 7 4.24 7.52 13.62
CA LYS A 7 5.34 8.48 13.81
C LYS A 7 6.57 7.89 14.52
N GLN A 8 6.49 6.61 14.89
CA GLN A 8 7.54 5.91 15.66
C GLN A 8 7.86 4.58 14.98
N ALA A 9 9.14 4.26 14.84
CA ALA A 9 9.61 3.07 14.12
C ALA A 9 9.09 1.78 14.76
N GLU A 10 9.09 1.69 16.08
CA GLU A 10 8.58 0.55 16.86
C GLU A 10 7.07 0.30 16.69
N LYS A 11 6.33 1.24 16.10
CA LYS A 11 4.90 1.09 15.80
C LYS A 11 4.61 0.70 14.35
N LEU A 12 5.65 0.57 13.51
CA LEU A 12 5.47 0.06 12.16
C LEU A 12 5.01 -1.42 12.22
N PRO A 13 3.93 -1.79 11.51
CA PRO A 13 3.38 -3.13 11.60
C PRO A 13 4.25 -4.16 10.89
N ASN A 14 4.24 -5.40 11.38
CA ASN A 14 4.91 -6.51 10.69
C ASN A 14 4.03 -7.15 9.61
N ASP A 15 2.71 -7.09 9.77
CA ASP A 15 1.76 -7.76 8.89
C ASP A 15 0.82 -6.72 8.29
N LEU A 16 0.77 -6.67 6.97
CA LEU A 16 -0.02 -5.73 6.19
C LEU A 16 -1.11 -6.46 5.41
N VAL A 17 -2.17 -5.74 5.09
CA VAL A 17 -3.15 -6.09 4.07
C VAL A 17 -3.17 -4.99 3.02
N ALA A 18 -3.18 -5.38 1.75
CA ALA A 18 -3.34 -4.46 0.64
C ALA A 18 -4.45 -4.93 -0.30
N ASP A 19 -5.36 -4.02 -0.63
CA ASP A 19 -6.53 -4.28 -1.47
C ASP A 19 -6.98 -3.00 -2.19
N GLU A 20 -7.64 -3.18 -3.34
CA GLU A 20 -8.23 -2.11 -4.13
C GLU A 20 -9.76 -2.15 -4.14
N LYS A 21 -10.39 -1.15 -3.54
CA LYS A 21 -11.83 -0.96 -3.71
C LYS A 21 -12.11 -0.40 -5.11
N HIS A 22 -12.83 -1.16 -5.93
CA HIS A 22 -13.42 -0.67 -7.18
C HIS A 22 -14.44 0.44 -6.88
N SER A 23 -14.29 1.58 -7.54
CA SER A 23 -15.11 2.77 -7.35
C SER A 23 -15.34 3.52 -8.68
N ARG A 24 -16.03 4.66 -8.59
CA ARG A 24 -16.20 5.60 -9.70
C ARG A 24 -15.99 7.04 -9.24
N VAL A 25 -15.35 7.83 -10.09
CA VAL A 25 -15.16 9.27 -9.91
C VAL A 25 -15.70 9.96 -11.13
N ASN A 26 -16.71 10.83 -10.96
CA ASN A 26 -17.38 11.50 -12.08
C ASN A 26 -17.90 10.54 -13.18
N GLY A 27 -18.29 9.31 -12.79
CA GLY A 27 -18.77 8.27 -13.71
C GLY A 27 -17.69 7.34 -14.27
N GLU A 28 -16.43 7.77 -14.24
CA GLU A 28 -15.28 7.00 -14.71
C GLU A 28 -14.82 5.97 -13.67
N LYS A 29 -14.32 4.83 -14.14
CA LYS A 29 -13.83 3.76 -13.25
C LYS A 29 -12.56 4.21 -12.54
N ALA A 30 -12.52 4.02 -11.22
CA ALA A 30 -11.36 4.32 -10.40
C ALA A 30 -11.17 3.22 -9.35
N TYR A 31 -9.98 3.18 -8.77
CA TYR A 31 -9.57 2.19 -7.79
C TYR A 31 -9.02 2.93 -6.58
N VAL A 32 -9.52 2.58 -5.40
CA VAL A 32 -9.03 3.13 -4.13
C VAL A 32 -8.15 2.06 -3.50
N ALA A 33 -6.84 2.25 -3.63
CA ALA A 33 -5.84 1.38 -3.04
C ALA A 33 -5.73 1.68 -1.54
N THR A 34 -5.84 0.64 -0.72
CA THR A 34 -5.77 0.74 0.74
C THR A 34 -4.68 -0.15 1.30
N THR A 35 -3.87 0.43 2.17
CA THR A 35 -2.94 -0.32 3.02
C THR A 35 -3.49 -0.34 4.44
N VAL A 36 -3.62 -1.52 5.03
CA VAL A 36 -4.22 -1.71 6.36
C VAL A 36 -3.31 -2.56 7.23
N ALA A 37 -3.23 -2.24 8.52
CA ALA A 37 -2.68 -3.12 9.54
C ALA A 37 -3.33 -2.82 10.89
N ASN A 38 -3.41 -3.82 11.77
CA ASN A 38 -3.97 -3.66 13.13
C ASN A 38 -5.33 -2.93 13.12
N GLU A 39 -6.21 -3.33 12.19
CA GLU A 39 -7.55 -2.74 12.01
C GLU A 39 -7.57 -1.24 11.68
N CYS A 40 -6.42 -0.68 11.30
CA CYS A 40 -6.25 0.73 10.94
C CYS A 40 -5.86 0.88 9.48
N ILE A 41 -6.48 1.84 8.80
CA ILE A 41 -6.02 2.28 7.48
C ILE A 41 -4.74 3.09 7.66
N LEU A 42 -3.66 2.63 7.03
CA LEU A 42 -2.33 3.26 7.08
C LEU A 42 -2.01 4.05 5.82
N GLY A 43 -2.70 3.77 4.71
CA GLY A 43 -2.53 4.52 3.47
C GLY A 43 -3.74 4.39 2.58
N VAL A 44 -4.10 5.50 1.92
CA VAL A 44 -5.14 5.51 0.88
C VAL A 44 -4.67 6.33 -0.32
N GLY A 45 -4.63 5.67 -1.47
CA GLY A 45 -4.36 6.28 -2.77
C GLY A 45 -5.45 5.98 -3.78
N MET A 46 -5.53 6.81 -4.80
CA MET A 46 -6.45 6.62 -5.92
C MET A 46 -5.65 6.33 -7.19
N SER A 47 -6.22 5.48 -8.04
CA SER A 47 -5.72 5.21 -9.38
C SER A 47 -6.88 5.12 -10.37
N ASP A 48 -6.67 5.61 -11.58
CA ASP A 48 -7.62 5.46 -12.69
C ASP A 48 -7.53 4.05 -13.33
N THR A 49 -6.42 3.34 -13.09
CA THR A 49 -6.15 1.99 -13.60
C THR A 49 -5.90 1.00 -12.45
N ALA A 50 -6.13 -0.29 -12.71
CA ALA A 50 -5.72 -1.38 -11.81
C ALA A 50 -4.48 -2.11 -12.33
N ASP A 51 -3.69 -1.43 -13.17
CA ASP A 51 -2.42 -1.95 -13.65
C ASP A 51 -1.28 -1.62 -12.66
N GLU A 52 -0.11 -2.15 -12.96
CA GLU A 52 1.06 -2.05 -12.08
C GLU A 52 1.47 -0.60 -11.85
N LEU A 53 1.49 0.24 -12.89
CA LEU A 53 1.90 1.65 -12.78
C LEU A 53 0.91 2.49 -11.97
N GLY A 54 -0.38 2.31 -12.20
CA GLY A 54 -1.41 3.03 -11.45
C GLY A 54 -1.41 2.65 -9.98
N LEU A 55 -1.31 1.34 -9.69
CA LEU A 55 -1.28 0.85 -8.31
C LEU A 55 0.04 1.16 -7.61
N GLU A 56 1.17 1.20 -8.32
CA GLU A 56 2.45 1.68 -7.78
C GLU A 56 2.26 3.08 -7.21
N SER A 57 1.77 4.02 -8.02
CA SER A 57 1.50 5.39 -7.58
C SER A 57 0.53 5.45 -6.40
N ALA A 58 -0.57 4.67 -6.44
CA ALA A 58 -1.58 4.69 -5.40
C ALA A 58 -1.07 4.15 -4.04
N TYR A 59 -0.20 3.14 -4.03
CA TYR A 59 0.39 2.60 -2.80
C TYR A 59 1.62 3.37 -2.30
N ALA A 60 2.19 4.27 -3.11
CA ALA A 60 3.47 4.93 -2.82
C ALA A 60 3.50 5.72 -1.51
N ALA A 61 2.35 6.26 -1.08
CA ALA A 61 2.25 7.07 0.14
C ALA A 61 2.72 6.28 1.38
N PHE A 62 2.12 5.11 1.63
CA PHE A 62 2.50 4.28 2.77
C PHE A 62 3.98 3.85 2.68
N LYS A 63 4.45 3.43 1.51
CA LYS A 63 5.85 3.02 1.32
C LYS A 63 6.80 4.15 1.67
N SER A 64 6.54 5.36 1.18
CA SER A 64 7.43 6.50 1.39
C SER A 64 7.48 6.88 2.86
N GLU A 65 6.32 6.96 3.50
CA GLU A 65 6.23 7.36 4.91
C GLU A 65 6.81 6.30 5.86
N ALA A 66 6.64 5.01 5.56
CA ALA A 66 7.23 3.94 6.35
C ALA A 66 8.76 3.98 6.28
N ILE A 67 9.32 4.22 5.09
CA ILE A 67 10.77 4.34 4.86
C ILE A 67 11.34 5.63 5.47
N ASP A 68 10.59 6.74 5.46
CA ASP A 68 10.99 7.98 6.12
C ASP A 68 11.08 7.82 7.65
N ILE A 69 10.26 6.95 8.24
CA ILE A 69 10.30 6.63 9.67
C ILE A 69 11.44 5.65 10.00
N ASN A 70 11.62 4.62 9.16
CA ASN A 70 12.67 3.63 9.31
C ASN A 70 13.16 3.16 7.93
N GLN A 71 14.38 3.55 7.57
CA GLN A 71 14.97 3.26 6.25
C GLN A 71 15.12 1.77 5.96
N ASP A 72 15.22 0.94 7.00
CA ASP A 72 15.39 -0.52 6.90
C ASP A 72 14.06 -1.26 7.07
N TYR A 73 12.92 -0.57 7.11
CA TYR A 73 11.62 -1.20 7.32
C TYR A 73 11.28 -2.20 6.21
N GLN A 74 10.96 -3.42 6.63
CA GLN A 74 10.41 -4.48 5.79
C GLN A 74 9.26 -5.15 6.55
N PRO A 75 8.02 -5.14 6.03
CA PRO A 75 6.95 -5.94 6.59
C PRO A 75 7.32 -7.43 6.46
N LYS A 76 6.98 -8.22 7.48
CA LYS A 76 7.14 -9.67 7.46
C LYS A 76 6.17 -10.33 6.49
N THR A 77 4.93 -9.85 6.44
CA THR A 77 3.91 -10.35 5.52
C THR A 77 3.09 -9.21 4.92
N VAL A 78 2.63 -9.44 3.69
CA VAL A 78 1.61 -8.61 3.02
C VAL A 78 0.58 -9.56 2.44
N ASN A 79 -0.64 -9.54 2.97
CA ASN A 79 -1.74 -10.31 2.43
C ASN A 79 -2.45 -9.50 1.33
N THR A 80 -2.71 -10.13 0.19
CA THR A 80 -3.42 -9.50 -0.94
C THR A 80 -4.50 -10.43 -1.47
N ASP A 81 -5.48 -9.90 -2.20
CA ASP A 81 -6.60 -10.63 -2.80
C ASP A 81 -6.22 -11.51 -4.01
N GLY A 82 -4.93 -11.54 -4.36
CA GLY A 82 -4.39 -12.30 -5.48
C GLY A 82 -4.20 -11.51 -6.78
N TRP A 83 -4.61 -10.23 -6.84
CA TRP A 83 -4.41 -9.38 -8.02
C TRP A 83 -2.92 -9.26 -8.40
N LEU A 84 -2.60 -9.51 -9.67
CA LEU A 84 -1.19 -9.66 -10.09
C LEU A 84 -0.42 -8.33 -9.99
N ALA A 85 -1.05 -7.22 -10.38
CA ALA A 85 -0.42 -5.90 -10.31
C ALA A 85 -0.09 -5.54 -8.86
N THR A 86 -1.02 -5.75 -7.92
CA THR A 86 -0.83 -5.54 -6.48
C THR A 86 0.36 -6.35 -5.97
N LYS A 87 0.39 -7.67 -6.24
CA LYS A 87 1.52 -8.51 -5.81
C LYS A 87 2.87 -8.05 -6.35
N LYS A 88 2.92 -7.52 -7.57
CA LYS A 88 4.18 -7.01 -8.14
C LYS A 88 4.63 -5.73 -7.46
N VAL A 89 3.73 -4.74 -7.32
CA VAL A 89 4.02 -3.47 -6.64
C VAL A 89 4.59 -3.72 -5.25
N TRP A 90 3.93 -4.57 -4.46
CA TRP A 90 4.36 -4.85 -3.09
C TRP A 90 5.70 -5.60 -3.02
N LYS A 91 5.99 -6.49 -3.97
CA LYS A 91 7.31 -7.14 -4.08
C LYS A 91 8.42 -6.19 -4.50
N THR A 92 8.11 -5.19 -5.33
CA THR A 92 9.03 -4.13 -5.73
C THR A 92 9.34 -3.19 -4.56
N TYR A 93 8.31 -2.83 -3.78
CA TYR A 93 8.46 -1.96 -2.61
C TYR A 93 9.19 -2.62 -1.44
N PHE A 94 8.87 -3.88 -1.16
CA PHE A 94 9.38 -4.63 -0.01
C PHE A 94 9.88 -6.00 -0.48
N PRO A 95 11.06 -6.06 -1.11
CA PRO A 95 11.63 -7.31 -1.57
C PRO A 95 12.04 -8.17 -0.37
N VAL A 96 11.69 -9.46 -0.41
CA VAL A 96 12.18 -10.43 0.58
C VAL A 96 13.69 -10.47 0.48
N SER A 97 14.39 -10.10 1.56
CA SER A 97 15.83 -10.25 1.68
C SER A 97 16.21 -11.71 1.42
N LYS A 98 17.20 -11.93 0.54
CA LYS A 98 17.76 -13.26 0.26
C LYS A 98 18.37 -13.91 1.50
#